data_AF-A0AAV2R4Q0-F1
#
_entry.id   AF-A0AAV2R4Q0-F1
#
_cell.length_a   1.000
_cell.length_b   1.000
_cell.length_c   1.000
_cell.angle_alpha   90.00
_cell.angle_beta   90.00
_cell.angle_gamma   90.00
#
_symmetry.space_group_name_H-M   'P 1'
#
loop_
_entity.id
_entity.type
_entity.pdbx_description
1 polymer ?
#
loop_
_entity_poly.entity_id
_entity_poly.type
_entity_poly.pdbx_seq_one_letter_code
_entity_poly.pdbx_strand_id
1 'polypeptide(L)'
;CEYNGELYGNNDVIRAEVPTEDCSGCQQLVCQAGIIQWQDCTNCSTRCCFFNGDSYQPGRHIQSACARLVCDGANGKFNYHGLDHECPKCKAYLDPHIVTFDQRWLSYSYQGCGNYSLTQIRSSYNPTLAIYAMFVPCGGWNTLTCVDNVTFKNDKHTIITIGYEHYKIKVQVNGDEYDVSHTSPSIVKIVKTIYPVIAWKNGNCVKLQGSTGILV
;
A
#
# COMPACT_ATOMS: atom_id res chain seq x y z
N CYS A 1 -12.95 -17.36 -19.82
CA CYS A 1 -11.63 -16.97 -20.36
C CYS A 1 -10.54 -17.40 -19.40
N GLU A 2 -9.31 -17.59 -19.85
CA GLU A 2 -8.16 -17.82 -18.99
C GLU A 2 -7.16 -16.66 -19.13
N TYR A 3 -6.78 -16.05 -18.02
CA TYR A 3 -5.78 -14.97 -17.98
C TYR A 3 -4.81 -15.22 -16.82
N ASN A 4 -3.51 -15.24 -17.08
CA ASN A 4 -2.46 -15.52 -16.09
C ASN A 4 -2.71 -16.79 -15.23
N GLY A 5 -3.33 -17.83 -15.82
CA GLY A 5 -3.64 -19.09 -15.13
C GLY A 5 -4.88 -19.05 -14.22
N GLU A 6 -5.65 -17.96 -14.24
CA GLU A 6 -6.94 -17.85 -13.56
C GLU A 6 -8.10 -17.94 -14.57
N LEU A 7 -9.20 -18.57 -14.15
CA LEU A 7 -10.42 -18.74 -14.97
C LEU A 7 -11.45 -17.66 -14.63
N TYR A 8 -11.94 -17.00 -15.67
CA TYR A 8 -12.92 -15.91 -15.61
C TYR A 8 -14.21 -16.31 -16.34
N GLY A 9 -15.35 -16.02 -15.71
CA GLY A 9 -16.70 -16.14 -16.27
C GLY A 9 -17.00 -15.10 -17.34
N ASN A 10 -18.14 -15.26 -18.02
CA ASN A 10 -18.56 -14.32 -19.05
C ASN A 10 -19.01 -12.99 -18.41
N ASN A 11 -18.53 -11.88 -18.96
CA ASN A 11 -18.60 -10.50 -18.46
C ASN A 11 -17.77 -10.23 -17.18
N ASP A 12 -16.88 -11.15 -16.79
CA ASP A 12 -15.97 -10.87 -15.67
C ASP A 12 -14.94 -9.82 -16.07
N VAL A 13 -14.72 -8.86 -15.18
CA VAL A 13 -13.64 -7.89 -15.28
C VAL A 13 -12.35 -8.57 -14.82
N ILE A 14 -11.35 -8.59 -15.69
CA ILE A 14 -10.04 -9.19 -15.46
C ILE A 14 -9.10 -8.11 -14.95
N ARG A 15 -8.47 -8.38 -13.80
CA ARG A 15 -7.45 -7.50 -13.23
C ARG A 15 -6.13 -7.68 -13.98
N ALA A 16 -5.85 -6.75 -14.88
CA ALA A 16 -4.65 -6.78 -15.73
C ALA A 16 -3.83 -5.49 -15.60
N GLU A 17 -2.52 -5.61 -15.72
CA GLU A 17 -1.64 -4.47 -15.92
C GLU A 17 -1.85 -3.94 -17.34
N VAL A 18 -2.40 -2.72 -17.46
CA VAL A 18 -2.60 -2.08 -18.76
C VAL A 18 -1.26 -1.61 -19.32
N PRO A 19 -0.92 -1.90 -20.59
CA PRO A 19 0.19 -1.25 -21.27
C PRO A 19 -0.05 0.26 -21.26
N THR A 20 0.79 0.98 -20.53
CA THR A 20 0.78 2.44 -20.48
C THR A 20 1.32 2.99 -21.80
N GLU A 21 0.52 3.06 -22.86
CA GLU A 21 0.88 3.80 -24.09
C GLU A 21 -0.24 3.78 -25.16
N ASP A 22 -1.48 4.18 -24.85
CA ASP A 22 -2.29 4.88 -25.86
C ASP A 22 -3.55 5.57 -25.28
N CYS A 23 -3.97 6.65 -25.95
CA CYS A 23 -5.09 7.52 -25.57
C CYS A 23 -6.49 6.91 -25.83
N SER A 24 -6.73 5.66 -25.43
CA SER A 24 -8.03 4.98 -25.60
C SER A 24 -8.75 4.81 -24.26
N GLY A 25 -9.38 5.86 -23.74
CA GLY A 25 -10.32 5.81 -22.60
C GLY A 25 -9.84 5.11 -21.32
N CYS A 26 -10.72 4.90 -20.32
CA CYS A 26 -10.39 3.94 -19.24
C CYS A 26 -10.64 2.54 -19.80
N GLN A 27 -9.64 1.87 -20.34
CA GLN A 27 -9.83 0.49 -20.76
C GLN A 27 -9.84 -0.45 -19.55
N GLN A 28 -10.81 -1.37 -19.53
CA GLN A 28 -10.79 -2.53 -18.64
C GLN A 28 -10.66 -3.80 -19.47
N LEU A 29 -9.90 -4.77 -18.98
CA LEU A 29 -9.83 -6.08 -19.61
C LEU A 29 -11.07 -6.87 -19.17
N VAL A 30 -11.87 -7.37 -20.11
CA VAL A 30 -13.09 -8.11 -19.82
C VAL A 30 -13.09 -9.44 -20.56
N CYS A 31 -13.58 -10.48 -19.89
CA CYS A 31 -13.91 -11.75 -20.55
C CYS A 31 -15.30 -11.64 -21.17
N GLN A 32 -15.41 -11.55 -22.48
CA GLN A 32 -16.70 -11.47 -23.16
C GLN A 32 -16.80 -12.55 -24.24
N ALA A 33 -17.86 -13.35 -24.17
CA ALA A 33 -18.09 -14.51 -25.03
C ALA A 33 -16.90 -15.49 -25.09
N GLY A 34 -16.18 -15.65 -23.98
CA GLY A 34 -15.00 -16.53 -23.92
C GLY A 34 -13.71 -15.92 -24.48
N ILE A 35 -13.73 -14.65 -24.91
CA ILE A 35 -12.58 -13.91 -25.45
C ILE A 35 -12.20 -12.80 -24.46
N ILE A 36 -10.90 -12.59 -24.27
CA ILE A 36 -10.37 -11.47 -23.49
C ILE A 36 -10.25 -10.26 -24.41
N GLN A 37 -10.91 -9.16 -24.07
CA GLN A 37 -10.86 -7.92 -24.84
C GLN A 37 -10.77 -6.69 -23.96
N TRP A 38 -10.11 -5.64 -24.47
CA TRP A 38 -10.13 -4.32 -23.87
C TRP A 38 -11.45 -3.62 -24.19
N GLN A 39 -12.12 -3.11 -23.16
CA GLN A 39 -13.35 -2.33 -23.29
C GLN A 39 -13.07 -0.89 -22.89
N ASP A 40 -13.24 0.04 -23.82
CA ASP A 40 -13.15 1.49 -23.57
C ASP A 40 -14.21 1.96 -22.57
N CYS A 41 -13.81 2.71 -21.56
CA CYS A 41 -14.71 3.61 -20.84
C CYS A 41 -14.84 4.91 -21.63
N THR A 42 -16.08 5.37 -21.77
CA THR A 42 -16.48 6.55 -22.50
C THR A 42 -15.66 7.81 -22.14
N ASN A 43 -15.20 8.53 -23.18
CA ASN A 43 -14.45 9.81 -23.24
C ASN A 43 -12.90 9.76 -23.15
N CYS A 44 -12.24 9.95 -24.30
CA CYS A 44 -10.77 9.97 -24.47
C CYS A 44 -10.07 11.28 -24.02
N SER A 45 -10.81 12.31 -23.58
CA SER A 45 -10.21 13.55 -23.08
C SER A 45 -9.69 13.44 -21.64
N THR A 46 -10.02 12.35 -20.95
CA THR A 46 -9.67 12.13 -19.56
C THR A 46 -8.85 10.86 -19.38
N ARG A 47 -7.72 10.99 -18.68
CA ARG A 47 -6.87 9.85 -18.30
C ARG A 47 -7.43 9.18 -17.07
N CYS A 48 -7.24 7.87 -16.97
CA CYS A 48 -7.76 7.09 -15.85
C CYS A 48 -6.61 6.68 -14.95
N CYS A 49 -6.94 6.44 -13.69
CA CYS A 49 -5.98 5.99 -12.72
C CYS A 49 -6.12 4.47 -12.57
N PHE A 50 -5.02 3.78 -12.38
CA PHE A 50 -5.02 2.33 -12.22
C PHE A 50 -4.41 1.96 -10.88
N PHE A 51 -5.04 1.04 -10.16
CA PHE A 51 -4.48 0.53 -8.91
C PHE A 51 -4.98 -0.88 -8.67
N ASN A 52 -4.06 -1.81 -8.37
CA ASN A 52 -4.38 -3.20 -8.03
C ASN A 52 -5.26 -3.90 -9.09
N GLY A 53 -5.03 -3.61 -10.37
CA GLY A 53 -5.79 -4.15 -11.50
C GLY A 53 -7.16 -3.52 -11.74
N ASP A 54 -7.58 -2.55 -10.91
CA ASP A 54 -8.83 -1.82 -11.08
C ASP A 54 -8.56 -0.46 -11.78
N SER A 55 -9.49 -0.02 -12.63
CA SER A 55 -9.45 1.31 -13.27
C SER A 55 -10.39 2.28 -12.56
N TYR A 56 -9.95 3.53 -12.42
CA TYR A 56 -10.67 4.58 -11.73
C TYR A 56 -10.89 5.74 -12.70
N GLN A 57 -12.16 6.04 -12.94
CA GLN A 57 -12.55 7.24 -13.68
C GLN A 57 -12.20 8.50 -12.89
N PRO A 58 -11.97 9.64 -13.57
CA PRO A 58 -11.77 10.92 -12.90
C PRO A 58 -12.84 11.20 -11.84
N GLY A 59 -12.41 11.63 -10.65
CA GLY A 59 -13.29 11.89 -9.51
C GLY A 59 -13.69 10.66 -8.69
N ARG A 60 -13.42 9.43 -9.17
CA ARG A 60 -13.58 8.21 -8.35
C ARG A 60 -12.43 8.09 -7.36
N HIS A 61 -12.71 7.47 -6.21
CA HIS A 61 -11.73 7.21 -5.16
C HIS A 61 -11.62 5.73 -4.83
N ILE A 62 -10.53 5.34 -4.17
CA ILE A 62 -10.29 3.96 -3.73
C ILE A 62 -11.19 3.65 -2.54
N GLN A 63 -12.17 2.76 -2.72
CA GLN A 63 -13.22 2.48 -1.72
C GLN A 63 -12.74 1.73 -0.47
N SER A 64 -11.64 0.99 -0.56
CA SER A 64 -11.09 0.19 0.55
C SER A 64 -10.15 0.99 1.46
N ALA A 65 -10.02 2.30 1.23
CA ALA A 65 -9.00 3.12 1.84
C ALA A 65 -9.55 4.05 2.93
N CYS A 66 -8.84 4.08 4.04
CA CYS A 66 -8.98 5.12 5.06
C CYS A 66 -8.60 6.52 4.54
N ALA A 67 -7.67 6.56 3.58
CA ALA A 67 -7.24 7.77 2.91
C ALA A 67 -8.08 8.00 1.64
N ARG A 68 -8.53 9.25 1.46
CA ARG A 68 -9.27 9.66 0.28
C ARG A 68 -8.32 9.92 -0.87
N LEU A 69 -8.08 8.89 -1.68
CA LEU A 69 -7.28 8.99 -2.92
C LEU A 69 -8.21 9.08 -4.12
N VAL A 70 -8.28 10.26 -4.75
CA VAL A 70 -9.20 10.56 -5.86
C VAL A 70 -8.45 10.60 -7.18
N CYS A 71 -8.97 9.97 -8.21
CA CYS A 71 -8.37 9.99 -9.54
C CYS A 71 -8.48 11.37 -10.20
N ASP A 72 -7.34 11.90 -10.66
CA ASP A 72 -7.23 13.12 -11.44
C ASP A 72 -7.15 12.79 -12.94
N GLY A 73 -8.21 13.19 -13.64
CA GLY A 73 -8.36 12.93 -15.07
C GLY A 73 -7.38 13.68 -15.97
N ALA A 74 -6.74 14.74 -15.48
CA ALA A 74 -5.81 15.53 -16.30
C ALA A 74 -4.47 14.81 -16.50
N ASN A 75 -4.04 14.04 -15.50
CA ASN A 75 -2.71 13.41 -15.49
C ASN A 75 -2.76 11.89 -15.27
N GLY A 76 -3.91 11.30 -14.98
CA GLY A 76 -4.06 9.86 -14.71
C GLY A 76 -3.42 9.44 -13.38
N LYS A 77 -3.35 10.34 -12.39
CA LYS A 77 -2.74 10.11 -11.08
C LYS A 77 -3.76 10.28 -9.96
N PHE A 78 -3.49 9.64 -8.82
CA PHE A 78 -4.30 9.86 -7.63
C PHE A 78 -3.84 11.11 -6.88
N ASN A 79 -4.80 11.90 -6.40
CA ASN A 79 -4.60 13.02 -5.49
C ASN A 79 -5.08 12.63 -4.08
N TYR A 80 -4.32 13.04 -3.06
CA TYR A 80 -4.69 12.81 -1.66
C TYR A 80 -5.54 13.97 -1.14
N HIS A 81 -6.74 13.65 -0.66
CA HIS A 81 -7.72 14.62 -0.16
C HIS A 81 -7.97 14.51 1.36
N GLY A 82 -7.10 13.80 2.09
CA GLY A 82 -7.28 13.58 3.54
C GLY A 82 -7.72 12.16 3.87
N LEU A 83 -8.39 12.01 5.00
CA LEU A 83 -9.00 10.75 5.42
C LEU A 83 -10.50 10.81 5.14
N ASP A 84 -11.09 9.74 4.59
CA ASP A 84 -12.54 9.66 4.38
C ASP A 84 -13.31 9.41 5.70
N HIS A 85 -12.68 8.70 6.62
CA HIS A 85 -13.20 8.41 7.95
C HIS A 85 -12.04 8.11 8.93
N GLU A 86 -12.33 8.16 10.23
CA GLU A 86 -11.38 7.70 11.23
C GLU A 86 -11.27 6.18 11.16
N CYS A 87 -10.14 5.69 10.65
CA CYS A 87 -9.82 4.28 10.75
C CYS A 87 -9.33 3.91 12.14
N PRO A 88 -9.58 2.66 12.60
CA PRO A 88 -8.90 2.12 13.76
C PRO A 88 -7.38 2.23 13.58
N LYS A 89 -6.70 2.85 14.55
CA LYS A 89 -5.24 3.07 14.49
C LYS A 89 -4.57 2.31 15.62
N CYS A 90 -3.51 1.60 15.29
CA CYS A 90 -2.48 1.20 16.24
C CYS A 90 -1.28 2.13 16.02
N LYS A 91 -0.58 2.50 17.08
CA LYS A 91 0.63 3.33 16.99
C LYS A 91 1.79 2.63 17.67
N ALA A 92 2.89 2.48 16.96
CA ALA A 92 4.19 2.21 17.53
C ALA A 92 5.02 3.49 17.41
N TYR A 93 5.53 3.97 18.54
CA TYR A 93 6.45 5.10 18.55
C TYR A 93 7.86 4.61 18.21
N LEU A 94 8.77 5.53 17.92
CA LEU A 94 10.20 5.18 17.76
C LEU A 94 10.83 4.74 19.09
N ASP A 95 10.12 4.93 20.20
CA ASP A 95 10.50 4.53 21.54
C ASP A 95 9.68 3.28 21.96
N PRO A 96 9.88 2.68 23.15
CA PRO A 96 9.29 1.39 23.50
C PRO A 96 7.77 1.45 23.77
N HIS A 97 7.10 2.56 23.47
CA HIS A 97 5.68 2.73 23.71
C HIS A 97 4.83 2.18 22.56
N ILE A 98 3.86 1.34 22.90
CA ILE A 98 2.89 0.75 21.98
C ILE A 98 1.48 1.14 22.41
N VAL A 99 0.65 1.59 21.46
CA VAL A 99 -0.78 1.87 21.65
C VAL A 99 -1.60 0.96 20.76
N THR A 100 -2.37 0.06 21.37
CA THR A 100 -3.22 -0.93 20.69
C THR A 100 -4.49 -0.31 20.11
N PHE A 101 -5.15 -1.04 19.20
CA PHE A 101 -6.37 -0.58 18.52
C PHE A 101 -7.53 -0.24 19.46
N ASP A 102 -7.65 -0.94 20.58
CA ASP A 102 -8.70 -0.73 21.59
C ASP A 102 -8.38 0.42 22.55
N GLN A 103 -7.23 1.09 22.38
CA GLN A 103 -6.76 2.21 23.19
C GLN A 103 -6.78 1.93 24.70
N ARG A 104 -6.77 0.64 25.09
CA ARG A 104 -7.13 0.21 26.45
C ARG A 104 -6.16 0.70 27.53
N TRP A 105 -4.94 1.06 27.12
CA TRP A 105 -3.91 1.64 27.96
C TRP A 105 -3.18 2.70 27.12
N LEU A 106 -3.15 3.95 27.60
CA LEU A 106 -2.67 5.13 26.85
C LEU A 106 -1.26 4.99 26.25
N SER A 107 -0.49 4.01 26.72
CA SER A 107 0.58 3.27 26.04
C SER A 107 1.08 2.22 27.03
N TYR A 108 1.65 1.12 26.55
CA TYR A 108 2.48 0.26 27.41
C TYR A 108 3.92 0.27 26.91
N SER A 109 4.87 0.11 27.83
CA SER A 109 6.30 0.06 27.51
C SER A 109 6.74 -1.40 27.33
N TYR A 110 7.36 -1.70 26.19
CA TYR A 110 7.92 -3.00 25.88
C TYR A 110 9.43 -2.89 25.60
N GLN A 111 10.24 -3.62 26.37
CA GLN A 111 11.71 -3.55 26.33
C GLN A 111 12.36 -4.80 25.70
N GLY A 112 11.62 -5.51 24.85
CA GLY A 112 12.12 -6.71 24.18
C GLY A 112 12.97 -6.39 22.95
N CYS A 113 14.01 -7.19 22.71
CA CYS A 113 14.84 -7.09 21.52
C CYS A 113 14.48 -8.21 20.53
N GLY A 114 14.28 -7.85 19.26
CA GLY A 114 13.95 -8.79 18.20
C GLY A 114 12.82 -8.31 17.29
N ASN A 115 12.40 -9.20 16.40
CA ASN A 115 11.33 -8.93 15.45
C ASN A 115 9.99 -9.47 15.99
N TYR A 116 9.02 -8.58 16.18
CA TYR A 116 7.72 -8.93 16.77
C TYR A 116 6.58 -8.56 15.85
N SER A 117 5.54 -9.41 15.81
CA SER A 117 4.29 -9.09 15.14
C SER A 117 3.52 -8.05 15.94
N LEU A 118 3.30 -6.87 15.35
CA LEU A 118 2.44 -5.83 15.92
C LEU A 118 0.97 -6.09 15.65
N THR A 119 0.64 -6.58 14.45
CA THR A 119 -0.70 -7.02 14.07
C THR A 119 -0.62 -7.99 12.90
N GLN A 120 -1.57 -8.92 12.83
CA GLN A 120 -1.67 -9.88 11.73
C GLN A 120 -3.11 -10.34 11.53
N ILE A 121 -3.47 -10.65 10.29
CA ILE A 121 -4.76 -11.30 10.01
C ILE A 121 -4.67 -12.75 10.46
N ARG A 122 -5.51 -13.08 11.45
CA ARG A 122 -5.62 -14.40 12.10
C ARG A 122 -4.32 -14.76 12.85
N SER A 123 -4.45 -15.53 13.92
CA SER A 123 -3.28 -16.02 14.66
C SER A 123 -2.63 -17.18 13.87
N SER A 124 -1.89 -16.84 12.82
CA SER A 124 -1.19 -17.78 11.93
C SER A 124 0.32 -17.66 12.09
N TYR A 125 1.04 -18.76 11.94
CA TYR A 125 2.51 -18.76 11.91
C TYR A 125 3.06 -18.08 10.64
N ASN A 126 2.32 -18.14 9.53
CA ASN A 126 2.68 -17.47 8.28
C ASN A 126 1.47 -16.66 7.76
N PRO A 127 1.21 -15.48 8.32
CA PRO A 127 0.07 -14.66 7.92
C PRO A 127 0.28 -14.08 6.51
N THR A 128 -0.80 -13.93 5.76
CA THR A 128 -0.77 -13.27 4.44
C THR A 128 -0.74 -11.74 4.54
N LEU A 129 -1.28 -11.20 5.64
CA LEU A 129 -1.25 -9.78 5.99
C LEU A 129 -0.71 -9.64 7.42
N ALA A 130 0.37 -8.90 7.59
CA ALA A 130 0.94 -8.64 8.91
C ALA A 130 1.81 -7.39 8.93
N ILE A 131 1.96 -6.82 10.13
CA ILE A 131 2.88 -5.73 10.42
C ILE A 131 3.81 -6.23 11.52
N TYR A 132 5.10 -6.13 11.26
CA TYR A 132 6.17 -6.49 12.19
C TYR A 132 6.99 -5.25 12.52
N ALA A 133 7.61 -5.22 13.69
CA ALA A 133 8.61 -4.23 14.03
C ALA A 133 9.84 -4.91 14.64
N MET A 134 11.00 -4.46 14.16
CA MET A 134 12.29 -4.81 14.75
C MET A 134 12.59 -3.84 15.89
N PHE A 135 12.76 -4.37 17.09
CA PHE A 135 13.19 -3.62 18.26
C PHE A 135 14.66 -3.90 18.53
N VAL A 136 15.46 -2.84 18.64
CA VAL A 136 16.90 -2.89 18.92
C VAL A 136 17.24 -2.04 20.14
N PRO A 137 18.34 -2.35 20.86
CA PRO A 137 18.83 -1.48 21.92
C PRO A 137 19.15 -0.08 21.39
N CYS A 138 18.66 0.95 22.07
CA CYS A 138 18.78 2.35 21.65
C CYS A 138 19.00 3.29 22.85
N GLY A 139 19.99 3.01 23.67
CA GLY A 139 20.32 3.87 24.81
C GLY A 139 21.66 3.50 25.39
N GLY A 140 22.32 4.43 26.07
CA GLY A 140 23.68 4.24 26.59
C GLY A 140 23.85 3.07 27.56
N TRP A 141 22.76 2.50 28.06
CA TRP A 141 22.76 1.40 29.03
C TRP A 141 22.11 0.10 28.50
N ASN A 142 21.72 0.01 27.23
CA ASN A 142 20.98 -1.13 26.64
C ASN A 142 19.68 -1.52 27.39
N THR A 143 19.16 -0.65 28.25
CA THR A 143 17.92 -0.85 28.99
C THR A 143 16.68 -0.35 28.24
N LEU A 144 16.89 0.36 27.13
CA LEU A 144 15.84 0.90 26.27
C LEU A 144 15.91 0.24 24.90
N THR A 145 14.75 -0.15 24.38
CA THR A 145 14.60 -0.61 23.01
C THR A 145 13.79 0.36 22.18
N CYS A 146 14.17 0.53 20.93
CA CYS A 146 13.53 1.41 19.96
C CYS A 146 13.17 0.61 18.72
N VAL A 147 12.18 1.11 17.99
CA VAL A 147 11.86 0.59 16.67
C VAL A 147 12.96 1.01 15.69
N ASP A 148 13.67 0.03 15.14
CA ASP A 148 14.66 0.22 14.08
C ASP A 148 13.98 0.30 12.70
N ASN A 149 13.11 -0.67 12.43
CA ASN A 149 12.35 -0.74 11.21
C ASN A 149 10.99 -1.42 11.42
N VAL A 150 10.06 -1.12 10.51
CA VAL A 150 8.71 -1.69 10.47
C VAL A 150 8.52 -2.38 9.13
N THR A 151 8.09 -3.64 9.16
CA THR A 151 7.82 -4.45 7.97
C THR A 151 6.32 -4.64 7.79
N PHE A 152 5.80 -4.26 6.63
CA PHE A 152 4.42 -4.38 6.20
C PHE A 152 4.33 -5.48 5.14
N LYS A 153 3.74 -6.61 5.50
CA LYS A 153 3.41 -7.67 4.54
C LYS A 153 2.02 -7.39 3.97
N ASN A 154 1.95 -6.70 2.84
CA ASN A 154 0.69 -6.34 2.17
C ASN A 154 -0.01 -7.58 1.60
N ASP A 155 0.76 -8.49 1.00
CA ASP A 155 0.24 -9.75 0.49
C ASP A 155 1.38 -10.79 0.46
N LYS A 156 1.14 -11.96 -0.15
CA LYS A 156 2.14 -13.03 -0.24
C LYS A 156 3.40 -12.66 -1.05
N HIS A 157 3.31 -11.64 -1.90
CA HIS A 157 4.34 -11.22 -2.86
C HIS A 157 4.86 -9.81 -2.60
N THR A 158 4.27 -9.05 -1.68
CA THR A 158 4.62 -7.65 -1.43
C THR A 158 4.94 -7.43 0.05
N ILE A 159 6.22 -7.24 0.34
CA ILE A 159 6.76 -6.91 1.66
C ILE A 159 7.40 -5.53 1.59
N ILE A 160 6.93 -4.58 2.40
CA ILE A 160 7.47 -3.23 2.46
C ILE A 160 8.19 -3.06 3.79
N THR A 161 9.43 -2.61 3.80
CA THR A 161 10.17 -2.30 5.02
C THR A 161 10.41 -0.80 5.07
N ILE A 162 10.05 -0.16 6.19
CA ILE A 162 10.36 1.24 6.47
C ILE A 162 11.34 1.27 7.62
N GLY A 163 12.54 1.78 7.38
CA GLY A 163 13.57 1.97 8.40
C GLY A 163 14.01 3.43 8.49
N TYR A 164 14.80 3.73 9.51
CA TYR A 164 15.41 5.04 9.69
C TYR A 164 16.94 4.91 9.70
N GLU A 165 17.59 5.43 8.67
CA GLU A 165 19.05 5.34 8.50
C GLU A 165 19.61 6.75 8.28
N HIS A 166 20.59 7.18 9.09
CA HIS A 166 21.25 8.49 8.97
C HIS A 166 20.30 9.70 8.83
N TYR A 167 19.27 9.76 9.66
CA TYR A 167 18.23 10.80 9.65
C TYR A 167 17.29 10.79 8.42
N LYS A 168 17.33 9.72 7.62
CA LYS A 168 16.50 9.56 6.42
C LYS A 168 15.61 8.34 6.56
N ILE A 169 14.35 8.49 6.14
CA ILE A 169 13.43 7.37 5.99
C ILE A 169 13.87 6.57 4.77
N LYS A 170 14.12 5.28 4.97
CA LYS A 170 14.43 4.32 3.91
C LYS A 170 13.23 3.41 3.72
N VAL A 171 12.75 3.32 2.49
CA VAL A 171 11.66 2.42 2.12
C VAL A 171 12.23 1.35 1.20
N GLN A 172 11.95 0.10 1.50
CA GLN A 172 12.31 -1.04 0.66
C GLN A 172 11.06 -1.83 0.31
N VAL A 173 10.96 -2.34 -0.90
CA VAL A 173 9.90 -3.27 -1.31
C VAL A 173 10.57 -4.55 -1.80
N ASN A 174 10.28 -5.67 -1.14
CA ASN A 174 10.94 -6.96 -1.34
C ASN A 174 12.48 -6.92 -1.25
N GLY A 175 13.01 -5.99 -0.44
CA GLY A 175 14.45 -5.80 -0.24
C GLY A 175 15.09 -4.75 -1.14
N ASP A 176 14.43 -4.38 -2.24
CA ASP A 176 14.90 -3.33 -3.15
C ASP A 176 14.53 -1.95 -2.62
N GLU A 177 15.47 -1.00 -2.67
CA GLU A 177 15.22 0.38 -2.23
C GLU A 177 14.24 1.11 -3.15
N TYR A 178 13.29 1.84 -2.55
CA TYR A 178 12.31 2.65 -3.24
C TYR A 178 12.34 4.08 -2.71
N ASP A 179 12.65 5.03 -3.59
CA ASP A 179 12.64 6.45 -3.23
C ASP A 179 11.21 7.00 -3.18
N VAL A 180 10.76 7.35 -1.97
CA VAL A 180 9.52 8.12 -1.77
C VAL A 180 9.86 9.60 -1.68
N SER A 181 10.23 10.22 -2.80
CA SER A 181 10.51 11.65 -2.88
C SER A 181 9.31 12.48 -3.35
N HIS A 182 8.36 11.87 -4.06
CA HIS A 182 7.18 12.53 -4.61
C HIS A 182 6.11 12.84 -3.55
N THR A 183 5.49 14.01 -3.68
CA THR A 183 4.37 14.44 -2.83
C THR A 183 3.00 13.96 -3.32
N SER A 184 2.90 13.61 -4.60
CA SER A 184 1.66 13.08 -5.20
C SER A 184 1.59 11.55 -5.07
N PRO A 185 0.49 10.98 -4.56
CA PRO A 185 0.25 9.53 -4.50
C PRO A 185 0.63 8.82 -5.82
N SER A 186 1.61 7.95 -5.75
CA SER A 186 2.13 7.22 -6.90
C SER A 186 2.25 5.74 -6.59
N ILE A 187 1.97 4.91 -7.59
CA ILE A 187 2.12 3.45 -7.48
C ILE A 187 3.60 3.12 -7.30
N VAL A 188 3.90 2.21 -6.39
CA VAL A 188 5.25 1.70 -6.18
C VAL A 188 5.65 0.84 -7.38
N LYS A 189 6.69 1.29 -8.08
CA LYS A 189 7.29 0.60 -9.22
C LYS A 189 8.78 0.46 -8.98
N ILE A 190 9.29 -0.76 -9.05
CA ILE A 190 10.73 -1.03 -8.96
C ILE A 190 11.12 -1.80 -10.23
N VAL A 191 12.02 -1.20 -11.00
CA VAL A 191 12.47 -1.71 -12.31
C VAL A 191 11.26 -1.96 -13.24
N LYS A 192 10.81 -3.20 -13.38
CA LYS A 192 9.69 -3.61 -14.26
C LYS A 192 8.52 -4.23 -13.50
N THR A 193 8.56 -4.22 -12.17
CA THR A 193 7.51 -4.78 -11.33
C THR A 193 6.69 -3.67 -10.70
N ILE A 194 5.36 -3.78 -10.85
CA ILE A 194 4.40 -2.89 -10.22
C ILE A 194 3.89 -3.58 -8.96
N TYR A 195 3.99 -2.91 -7.82
CA TYR A 195 3.46 -3.41 -6.57
C TYR A 195 2.09 -2.80 -6.29
N PRO A 196 1.15 -3.53 -5.68
CA PRO A 196 -0.19 -3.05 -5.36
C PRO A 196 -0.18 -2.13 -4.12
N VAL A 197 0.70 -1.12 -4.17
CA VAL A 197 0.99 -0.16 -3.10
C VAL A 197 1.08 1.23 -3.71
N ILE A 198 0.46 2.21 -3.07
CA ILE A 198 0.63 3.63 -3.38
C ILE A 198 1.45 4.26 -2.26
N ALA A 199 2.45 5.05 -2.62
CA ALA A 199 3.34 5.75 -1.68
C ALA A 199 3.38 7.23 -2.02
N TRP A 200 3.55 8.09 -1.00
CA TRP A 200 3.85 9.52 -1.19
C TRP A 200 4.39 10.17 0.09
N LYS A 201 5.06 11.31 -0.07
CA LYS A 201 5.40 12.21 1.03
C LYS A 201 4.23 13.12 1.37
N ASN A 202 3.97 13.24 2.67
CA ASN A 202 3.05 14.23 3.23
C ASN A 202 3.75 14.93 4.40
N GLY A 203 4.26 16.13 4.15
CA GLY A 203 5.18 16.81 5.06
C GLY A 203 6.45 16.00 5.27
N ASN A 204 6.82 15.75 6.53
CA ASN A 204 7.99 14.95 6.90
C ASN A 204 7.70 13.45 7.01
N CYS A 205 6.46 13.02 6.71
CA CYS A 205 6.04 11.63 6.81
C CYS A 205 5.99 10.98 5.43
N VAL A 206 6.34 9.69 5.38
CA VAL A 206 5.98 8.80 4.29
C VAL A 206 4.61 8.22 4.58
N LYS A 207 3.73 8.25 3.58
CA LYS A 207 2.45 7.57 3.60
C LYS A 207 2.45 6.42 2.63
N LEU A 208 1.85 5.30 3.04
CA LEU A 208 1.70 4.11 2.22
C LEU A 208 0.27 3.61 2.30
N GLN A 209 -0.27 3.19 1.16
CA GLN A 209 -1.55 2.51 1.07
C GLN A 209 -1.41 1.24 0.25
N GLY A 210 -1.59 0.11 0.90
CA GLY A 210 -1.66 -1.21 0.28
C GLY A 210 -3.07 -1.56 -0.20
N SER A 211 -3.16 -2.48 -1.15
CA SER A 211 -4.44 -2.95 -1.69
C SER A 211 -5.27 -3.80 -0.74
N THR A 212 -4.65 -4.38 0.30
CA THR A 212 -5.26 -5.36 1.21
C THR A 212 -5.62 -4.80 2.59
N GLY A 213 -5.49 -3.49 2.78
CA GLY A 213 -5.93 -2.81 4.01
C GLY A 213 -4.80 -2.26 4.89
N ILE A 214 -3.55 -2.24 4.41
CA ILE A 214 -2.48 -1.48 5.07
C ILE A 214 -2.63 0.01 4.71
N LEU A 215 -2.76 0.88 5.73
CA LEU A 215 -2.51 2.31 5.61
C LEU A 215 -1.49 2.72 6.66
N VAL A 216 -0.43 3.42 6.24
CA VAL A 216 0.66 3.98 7.07
C VAL A 216 0.74 5.47 6.84
#